data_AF-A0A7S0Q2Y2-F1
#
_entry.id   AF-A0A7S0Q2Y2-F1
#
_cell.length_a   1.000
_cell.length_b   1.000
_cell.length_c   1.000
_cell.angle_alpha   90.00
_cell.angle_beta   90.00
_cell.angle_gamma   90.00
#
_symmetry.space_group_name_H-M   'P 1'
#
loop_
_entity.id
_entity.type
_entity.pdbx_description
1 polymer ?
#
loop_
_entity_poly.entity_id
_entity_poly.type
_entity_poly.pdbx_seq_one_letter_code
_entity_poly.pdbx_strand_id
1 'polypeptide(L)'
;SGELKKLADVVLAPLLPLLPEGAPLTLVPHSYLHLIPFAALPLPSGQPLVTAHALSQVASLKVLECMATVDAKAADMPERQGALILCAPETAEDDLLPAIPAAAAEAEAIGPLVHASPELVLTGKAATLDALYDGLKSPLATVHISAHMPQRYVVLAPKPPSRRAIPQEVSEDGTVEGEGEEEEEEPSSWVERTLDADKVKAPDRKSV
;
A
#
# COMPACT_ATOMS: atom_id res chain seq x y z
N SER A 1 7.99 22.70 -18.47
CA SER A 1 7.89 23.83 -17.50
C SER A 1 6.89 24.92 -17.89
N GLY A 2 6.36 24.97 -19.13
CA GLY A 2 5.36 25.99 -19.52
C GLY A 2 3.91 25.70 -19.14
N GLU A 3 3.49 24.43 -19.13
CA GLU A 3 2.11 24.03 -18.84
C GLU A 3 1.74 24.24 -17.37
N LEU A 4 2.65 23.89 -16.46
CA LEU A 4 2.47 24.09 -15.03
C LEU A 4 2.34 25.58 -14.68
N LYS A 5 3.07 26.44 -15.39
CA LYS A 5 2.95 27.89 -15.26
C LYS A 5 1.58 28.38 -15.74
N LYS A 6 1.13 27.94 -16.92
CA LYS A 6 -0.22 28.27 -17.42
C LYS A 6 -1.32 27.84 -16.43
N LEU A 7 -1.16 26.68 -15.81
CA LEU A 7 -2.08 26.19 -14.81
C LEU A 7 -2.07 27.06 -13.54
N ALA A 8 -0.89 27.46 -13.07
CA ALA A 8 -0.75 28.40 -11.95
C ALA A 8 -1.37 29.77 -12.28
N ASP A 9 -1.18 30.28 -13.49
CA ASP A 9 -1.75 31.56 -13.93
C ASP A 9 -3.30 31.54 -13.89
N VAL A 10 -3.92 30.39 -14.19
CA VAL A 10 -5.38 30.23 -14.18
C VAL A 10 -5.93 29.96 -12.77
N VAL A 11 -5.29 29.07 -12.02
CA VAL A 11 -5.85 28.54 -10.76
C VAL A 11 -5.34 29.29 -9.53
N LEU A 12 -4.05 29.64 -9.51
CA LEU A 12 -3.38 30.20 -8.33
C LEU A 12 -3.33 31.73 -8.38
N ALA A 13 -2.99 32.33 -9.51
CA ALA A 13 -2.79 33.78 -9.62
C ALA A 13 -3.98 34.64 -9.13
N PRO A 14 -5.25 34.27 -9.38
CA PRO A 14 -6.40 35.01 -8.84
C PRO A 14 -6.51 34.97 -7.31
N LEU A 15 -5.93 33.95 -6.67
CA LEU A 15 -6.02 33.70 -5.24
C LEU A 15 -4.83 34.27 -4.47
N LEU A 16 -3.65 34.41 -5.09
CA LEU A 16 -2.42 34.85 -4.42
C LEU A 16 -2.59 36.11 -3.55
N PRO A 17 -3.28 37.17 -3.99
CA PRO A 17 -3.45 38.37 -3.17
C PRO A 17 -4.29 38.16 -1.90
N LEU A 18 -5.05 37.06 -1.83
CA LEU A 18 -5.93 36.70 -0.72
C LEU A 18 -5.25 35.74 0.28
N LEU A 19 -4.11 35.16 -0.09
CA LEU A 19 -3.44 34.17 0.74
C LEU A 19 -2.62 34.87 1.83
N PRO A 20 -2.81 34.51 3.11
CA PRO A 20 -1.97 35.01 4.18
C PRO A 20 -0.55 34.43 4.06
N GLU A 21 0.46 35.28 4.16
CA GLU A 21 1.87 34.88 4.02
C GLU A 21 2.26 33.80 5.04
N GLY A 22 2.89 32.73 4.57
CA GLY A 22 3.39 31.63 5.42
C GLY A 22 2.33 30.73 6.08
N ALA A 23 1.04 31.07 5.95
CA ALA A 23 -0.02 30.32 6.61
C ALA A 23 -0.23 28.93 5.96
N PRO A 24 -0.59 27.90 6.73
CA PRO A 24 -0.98 26.61 6.17
C PRO A 24 -2.24 26.75 5.32
N LEU A 25 -2.29 26.06 4.19
CA LEU A 25 -3.42 26.08 3.26
C LEU A 25 -4.06 24.69 3.17
N THR A 26 -5.36 24.64 3.46
CA THR A 26 -6.18 23.45 3.18
C THR A 26 -6.93 23.65 1.87
N LEU A 27 -6.63 22.82 0.89
CA LEU A 27 -7.24 22.87 -0.43
C LEU A 27 -8.46 21.95 -0.45
N VAL A 28 -9.56 22.45 -1.03
CA VAL A 28 -10.76 21.65 -1.32
C VAL A 28 -11.03 21.69 -2.82
N PRO A 29 -10.29 20.90 -3.63
CA PRO A 29 -10.44 20.94 -5.08
C PRO A 29 -11.83 20.46 -5.51
N HIS A 30 -12.36 21.02 -6.59
CA HIS A 30 -13.61 20.55 -7.19
C HIS A 30 -13.34 19.69 -8.42
N SER A 31 -13.95 18.50 -8.50
CA SER A 31 -13.91 17.63 -9.69
C SER A 31 -12.46 17.34 -10.14
N TYR A 32 -12.14 17.56 -11.42
CA TYR A 32 -10.82 17.31 -12.00
C TYR A 32 -9.69 18.14 -11.39
N LEU A 33 -9.98 19.16 -10.58
CA LEU A 33 -8.95 19.90 -9.86
C LEU A 33 -8.21 19.02 -8.83
N HIS A 34 -8.76 17.86 -8.45
CA HIS A 34 -8.04 16.87 -7.63
C HIS A 34 -6.78 16.32 -8.30
N LEU A 35 -6.67 16.41 -9.63
CA LEU A 35 -5.51 15.93 -10.38
C LEU A 35 -4.39 16.97 -10.46
N ILE A 36 -4.63 18.20 -9.97
CA ILE A 36 -3.64 19.28 -10.03
C ILE A 36 -2.57 19.06 -8.95
N PRO A 37 -1.28 19.07 -9.31
CA PRO A 37 -0.19 19.00 -8.34
C PRO A 37 0.03 20.37 -7.69
N PHE A 38 -0.90 20.81 -6.83
CA PHE A 38 -0.88 22.15 -6.22
C PHE A 38 0.45 22.47 -5.54
N ALA A 39 1.06 21.49 -4.87
CA ALA A 39 2.37 21.65 -4.24
C ALA A 39 3.49 22.08 -5.20
N ALA A 40 3.40 21.65 -6.46
CA ALA A 40 4.38 21.96 -7.49
C ALA A 40 4.06 23.24 -8.28
N LEU A 41 2.86 23.84 -8.11
CA LEU A 41 2.49 25.03 -8.87
C LEU A 41 3.46 26.18 -8.56
N PRO A 42 4.04 26.82 -9.59
CA PRO A 42 4.99 27.89 -9.38
C PRO A 42 4.29 29.16 -8.88
N LEU A 43 4.89 29.79 -7.88
CA LEU A 43 4.64 31.17 -7.48
C LEU A 43 5.21 32.13 -8.53
N PRO A 44 4.89 33.44 -8.46
CA PRO A 44 5.50 34.46 -9.34
C PRO A 44 7.03 34.49 -9.24
N SER A 45 7.59 34.10 -8.10
CA SER A 45 9.04 33.93 -7.89
C SER A 45 9.65 32.72 -8.63
N GLY A 46 8.82 31.85 -9.19
CA GLY A 46 9.21 30.58 -9.82
C GLY A 46 9.36 29.41 -8.84
N GLN A 47 9.31 29.65 -7.53
CA GLN A 47 9.37 28.59 -6.51
C GLN A 47 8.03 27.83 -6.41
N PRO A 48 8.04 26.53 -6.10
CA PRO A 48 6.81 25.76 -5.87
C PRO A 48 5.99 26.31 -4.69
N LEU A 49 4.67 26.23 -4.76
CA LEU A 49 3.77 26.70 -3.70
C LEU A 49 4.10 26.12 -2.32
N VAL A 50 4.51 24.84 -2.27
CA VAL A 50 4.86 24.15 -1.02
C VAL A 50 6.05 24.77 -0.27
N THR A 51 6.89 25.58 -0.94
CA THR A 51 8.01 26.25 -0.26
C THR A 51 7.56 27.47 0.55
N ALA A 52 6.37 28.01 0.27
CA ALA A 52 5.82 29.17 0.96
C ALA A 52 4.71 28.80 1.95
N HIS A 53 3.99 27.70 1.70
CA HIS A 53 2.88 27.27 2.52
C HIS A 53 2.94 25.76 2.80
N ALA A 54 2.66 25.35 4.02
CA ALA A 54 2.31 23.97 4.31
C ALA A 54 0.95 23.65 3.66
N LEU A 55 0.86 22.56 2.91
CA LEU A 55 -0.32 22.22 2.13
C LEU A 55 -0.98 20.95 2.65
N SER A 56 -2.30 20.98 2.77
CA SER A 56 -3.14 19.80 2.93
C SER A 56 -4.26 19.81 1.89
N GLN A 57 -4.83 18.64 1.59
CA GLN A 57 -5.95 18.51 0.66
C GLN A 57 -7.04 17.66 1.31
N VAL A 58 -8.29 18.10 1.15
CA VAL A 58 -9.48 17.37 1.62
C VAL A 58 -10.47 17.22 0.47
N ALA A 59 -11.20 16.11 0.45
CA ALA A 59 -12.12 15.77 -0.63
C ALA A 59 -13.37 16.68 -0.68
N SER A 60 -13.78 17.24 0.46
CA SER A 60 -14.93 18.16 0.54
C SER A 60 -14.90 18.95 1.85
N LEU A 61 -15.69 20.03 1.91
CA LEU A 61 -15.94 20.75 3.16
C LEU A 61 -16.57 19.85 4.22
N LYS A 62 -17.41 18.89 3.81
CA LYS A 62 -18.04 17.97 4.77
C LYS A 62 -17.02 17.05 5.44
N VAL A 63 -16.02 16.60 4.68
CA VAL A 63 -14.91 15.82 5.21
C VAL A 63 -14.06 16.67 6.16
N LEU A 64 -13.82 17.95 5.81
CA LEU A 64 -13.08 18.86 6.69
C LEU A 64 -13.78 19.07 8.04
N GLU A 65 -15.10 19.27 8.05
CA GLU A 65 -15.90 19.33 9.29
C GLU A 65 -15.79 18.04 10.12
N CYS A 66 -15.83 16.89 9.44
CA CYS A 66 -15.69 15.59 10.08
C CYS A 66 -14.32 15.44 10.75
N MET A 67 -13.24 15.82 10.05
CA MET A 67 -11.88 15.79 10.57
C MET A 67 -11.74 16.65 11.82
N ALA A 68 -12.23 17.89 11.80
CA ALA A 68 -12.22 18.75 12.98
C ALA A 68 -12.96 18.14 14.19
N THR A 69 -14.04 17.40 13.93
CA THR A 69 -14.79 16.67 14.97
C THR A 69 -13.97 15.49 15.52
N VAL A 70 -13.24 14.77 14.65
CA VAL A 70 -12.36 13.67 15.05
C VAL A 70 -11.19 14.20 15.89
N ASP A 71 -10.58 15.31 15.48
CA ASP A 71 -9.47 15.94 16.20
C ASP A 71 -9.89 16.43 17.58
N ALA A 72 -11.07 17.06 17.68
CA ALA A 72 -11.63 17.48 18.95
C ALA A 72 -11.86 16.29 19.90
N LYS A 73 -12.32 15.15 19.38
CA LYS A 73 -12.46 13.91 20.17
C LYS A 73 -11.12 13.26 20.52
N ALA A 74 -10.13 13.38 19.64
CA ALA A 74 -8.80 12.81 19.85
C ALA A 74 -8.04 13.54 20.97
N ALA A 75 -8.36 14.81 21.24
CA ALA A 75 -7.79 15.55 22.37
C ALA A 75 -8.09 14.92 23.75
N ASP A 76 -9.21 14.19 23.86
CA ASP A 76 -9.63 13.48 25.07
C ASP A 76 -9.20 12.00 25.11
N MET A 77 -8.53 11.51 24.06
CA MET A 77 -8.10 10.11 23.96
C MET A 77 -6.67 9.92 24.49
N PRO A 78 -6.33 8.71 24.98
CA PRO A 78 -4.94 8.37 25.30
C PRO A 78 -4.05 8.57 24.06
N GLU A 79 -2.80 8.96 24.31
CA GLU A 79 -1.82 9.25 23.27
C GLU A 79 -1.72 8.06 22.30
N ARG A 80 -1.94 8.33 21.01
CA ARG A 80 -1.71 7.34 19.96
C ARG A 80 -0.21 7.11 19.84
N GLN A 81 0.21 5.85 19.84
CA GLN A 81 1.63 5.48 19.84
C GLN A 81 1.89 4.33 18.87
N GLY A 82 3.15 4.22 18.44
CA GLY A 82 3.60 3.19 17.52
C GLY A 82 3.07 3.36 16.10
N ALA A 83 3.45 2.40 15.25
CA ALA A 83 3.09 2.41 13.85
C ALA A 83 2.85 0.99 13.33
N LEU A 84 1.97 0.91 12.34
CA LEU A 84 1.76 -0.26 11.50
C LEU A 84 2.43 -0.03 10.15
N ILE A 85 3.28 -0.97 9.73
CA ILE A 85 4.03 -0.92 8.48
C ILE A 85 3.60 -2.12 7.63
N LEU A 86 3.06 -1.85 6.43
CA LEU A 86 2.80 -2.86 5.41
C LEU A 86 3.58 -2.52 4.15
N CYS A 87 4.62 -3.27 3.84
CA CYS A 87 5.44 -3.00 2.66
C CYS A 87 5.71 -4.24 1.82
N ALA A 88 5.93 -4.04 0.52
CA ALA A 88 6.25 -5.11 -0.42
C ALA A 88 5.35 -6.35 -0.27
N PRO A 89 4.01 -6.19 -0.31
CA PRO A 89 3.11 -7.34 -0.29
C PRO A 89 3.40 -8.26 -1.48
N GLU A 90 3.35 -9.58 -1.23
CA GLU A 90 3.44 -10.57 -2.30
C GLU A 90 2.14 -10.56 -3.09
N THR A 91 2.21 -10.20 -4.37
CA THR A 91 1.04 -10.13 -5.26
C THR A 91 0.66 -11.51 -5.77
N ALA A 92 -0.62 -11.71 -6.14
CA ALA A 92 -1.01 -12.95 -6.79
C ALA A 92 -0.37 -13.05 -8.18
N GLU A 93 -0.08 -14.26 -8.65
CA GLU A 93 0.54 -14.47 -9.97
C GLU A 93 -0.30 -13.85 -11.11
N ASP A 94 -1.63 -13.85 -10.95
CA ASP A 94 -2.60 -13.28 -11.90
C ASP A 94 -2.59 -11.75 -11.95
N ASP A 95 -2.06 -11.06 -10.93
CA ASP A 95 -2.08 -9.59 -10.88
C ASP A 95 -1.09 -8.98 -11.90
N LEU A 96 -0.11 -9.75 -12.40
CA LEU A 96 0.95 -9.29 -13.32
C LEU A 96 1.69 -8.04 -12.83
N LEU A 97 1.72 -7.82 -11.51
CA LEU A 97 2.38 -6.69 -10.87
C LEU A 97 3.76 -7.13 -10.36
N PRO A 98 4.86 -6.57 -10.88
CA PRO A 98 6.20 -6.91 -10.40
C PRO A 98 6.41 -6.36 -8.99
N ALA A 99 7.34 -6.95 -8.23
CA ALA A 99 7.73 -6.39 -6.93
C ALA A 99 8.18 -4.92 -7.08
N ILE A 100 7.72 -4.06 -6.17
CA ILE A 100 8.17 -2.66 -6.12
C ILE A 100 9.62 -2.65 -5.63
N PRO A 101 10.57 -2.10 -6.41
CA PRO A 101 11.96 -2.02 -5.98
C PRO A 101 12.11 -1.30 -4.65
N ALA A 102 12.95 -1.84 -3.77
CA ALA A 102 13.27 -1.28 -2.45
C ALA A 102 12.11 -1.17 -1.44
N ALA A 103 10.88 -1.57 -1.76
CA ALA A 103 9.75 -1.49 -0.82
C ALA A 103 9.99 -2.33 0.45
N ALA A 104 10.66 -3.49 0.34
CA ALA A 104 11.02 -4.28 1.52
C ALA A 104 12.08 -3.57 2.38
N ALA A 105 13.10 -2.99 1.74
CA ALA A 105 14.14 -2.21 2.43
C ALA A 105 13.57 -0.94 3.09
N GLU A 106 12.52 -0.35 2.51
CA GLU A 106 11.80 0.78 3.10
C GLU A 106 11.20 0.42 4.47
N ALA A 107 10.61 -0.77 4.64
CA ALA A 107 10.10 -1.21 5.94
C ALA A 107 11.20 -1.27 7.01
N GLU A 108 12.36 -1.83 6.66
CA GLU A 108 13.51 -1.92 7.56
C GLU A 108 14.05 -0.54 7.94
N ALA A 109 14.05 0.41 7.00
CA ALA A 109 14.50 1.78 7.24
C ALA A 109 13.52 2.62 8.06
N ILE A 110 12.21 2.50 7.78
CA ILE A 110 11.17 3.32 8.41
C ILE A 110 10.78 2.80 9.79
N GLY A 111 10.74 1.49 10.01
CA GLY A 111 10.33 0.87 11.28
C GLY A 111 10.90 1.53 12.53
N PRO A 112 12.23 1.66 12.64
CA PRO A 112 12.87 2.31 13.77
C PRO A 112 12.51 3.80 13.91
N LEU A 113 12.35 4.52 12.80
CA LEU A 113 12.06 5.97 12.79
C LEU A 113 10.67 6.29 13.36
N VAL A 114 9.72 5.37 13.18
CA VAL A 114 8.34 5.53 13.66
C VAL A 114 8.03 4.69 14.90
N HIS A 115 9.07 4.09 15.51
CA HIS A 115 8.95 3.20 16.68
C HIS A 115 7.90 2.10 16.47
N ALA A 116 7.88 1.49 15.28
CA ALA A 116 7.02 0.36 15.00
C ALA A 116 7.51 -0.85 15.81
N SER A 117 6.60 -1.51 16.53
CA SER A 117 6.91 -2.80 17.13
C SER A 117 7.14 -3.85 16.03
N PRO A 118 8.07 -4.80 16.19
CA PRO A 118 8.40 -5.78 15.15
C PRO A 118 7.19 -6.56 14.61
N GLU A 119 6.22 -6.88 15.46
CA GLU A 119 4.98 -7.59 15.10
C GLU A 119 4.02 -6.76 14.22
N LEU A 120 4.22 -5.44 14.16
CA LEU A 120 3.48 -4.52 13.32
C LEU A 120 4.27 -4.12 12.06
N VAL A 121 5.42 -4.77 11.79
CA VAL A 121 6.18 -4.62 10.55
C VAL A 121 5.93 -5.84 9.67
N LEU A 122 5.02 -5.68 8.70
CA LEU A 122 4.50 -6.75 7.87
C LEU A 122 5.00 -6.59 6.43
N THR A 123 5.66 -7.62 5.92
CA THR A 123 6.17 -7.65 4.54
C THR A 123 5.84 -8.95 3.82
N GLY A 124 5.94 -8.95 2.48
CA GLY A 124 5.71 -10.15 1.66
C GLY A 124 4.34 -10.77 1.93
N LYS A 125 4.31 -12.07 2.20
CA LYS A 125 3.08 -12.84 2.52
C LYS A 125 2.34 -12.36 3.78
N ALA A 126 3.03 -11.68 4.70
CA ALA A 126 2.42 -11.22 5.94
C ALA A 126 1.63 -9.91 5.77
N ALA A 127 1.92 -9.13 4.72
CA ALA A 127 1.27 -7.85 4.44
C ALA A 127 -0.14 -8.04 3.81
N THR A 128 -1.03 -8.69 4.54
CA THR A 128 -2.40 -9.04 4.11
C THR A 128 -3.42 -7.99 4.54
N LEU A 129 -4.62 -8.04 3.93
CA LEU A 129 -5.75 -7.21 4.33
C LEU A 129 -6.22 -7.49 5.76
N ASP A 130 -6.21 -8.76 6.19
CA ASP A 130 -6.57 -9.14 7.56
C ASP A 130 -5.60 -8.54 8.57
N ALA A 131 -4.29 -8.64 8.28
CA ALA A 131 -3.27 -8.08 9.15
C ALA A 131 -3.34 -6.55 9.24
N LEU A 132 -3.73 -5.87 8.14
CA LEU A 132 -4.06 -4.45 8.18
C LEU A 132 -5.22 -4.17 9.14
N TYR A 133 -6.33 -4.89 9.02
CA TYR A 133 -7.49 -4.68 9.90
C TYR A 133 -7.21 -5.03 11.37
N ASP A 134 -6.44 -6.08 11.62
CA ASP A 134 -6.04 -6.45 12.98
C ASP A 134 -5.10 -5.39 13.58
N GLY A 135 -4.14 -4.89 12.81
CA GLY A 135 -3.25 -3.80 13.23
C GLY A 135 -4.02 -2.51 13.53
N LEU A 136 -5.02 -2.16 12.72
CA LEU A 136 -5.86 -0.96 12.92
C LEU A 136 -6.70 -0.98 14.21
N LYS A 137 -6.81 -2.12 14.90
CA LYS A 137 -7.45 -2.21 16.23
C LYS A 137 -6.56 -1.66 17.34
N SER A 138 -5.26 -1.51 17.09
CA SER A 138 -4.30 -0.95 18.04
C SER A 138 -4.35 0.59 18.01
N PRO A 139 -3.95 1.27 19.10
CA PRO A 139 -3.92 2.73 19.20
C PRO A 139 -2.73 3.35 18.43
N LEU A 140 -2.71 3.19 17.10
CA LEU A 140 -1.61 3.59 16.23
C LEU A 140 -1.54 5.09 16.02
N ALA A 141 -0.33 5.66 16.05
CA ALA A 141 -0.09 7.03 15.61
C ALA A 141 0.02 7.11 14.08
N THR A 142 0.62 6.09 13.46
CA THR A 142 0.96 6.09 12.04
C THR A 142 0.63 4.74 11.40
N VAL A 143 0.16 4.79 10.15
CA VAL A 143 0.08 3.63 9.26
C VAL A 143 0.89 3.96 8.02
N HIS A 144 1.89 3.15 7.70
CA HIS A 144 2.74 3.30 6.52
C HIS A 144 2.50 2.12 5.59
N ILE A 145 2.17 2.40 4.33
CA ILE A 145 1.84 1.39 3.33
C ILE A 145 2.69 1.66 2.08
N SER A 146 3.51 0.69 1.69
CA SER A 146 4.31 0.69 0.46
C SER A 146 3.91 -0.50 -0.41
N ALA A 147 2.97 -0.26 -1.33
CA ALA A 147 2.31 -1.27 -2.14
C ALA A 147 1.82 -0.71 -3.47
N HIS A 148 1.46 -1.58 -4.41
CA HIS A 148 0.81 -1.16 -5.65
C HIS A 148 -0.58 -0.59 -5.35
N MET A 149 -0.90 0.52 -6.01
CA MET A 149 -2.21 1.15 -5.93
C MET A 149 -2.77 1.39 -7.34
N PRO A 150 -3.25 0.34 -8.02
CA PRO A 150 -4.07 0.50 -9.22
C PRO A 150 -5.32 1.31 -8.89
N GLN A 151 -6.05 1.75 -9.92
CA GLN A 151 -7.18 2.65 -9.70
C GLN A 151 -8.20 2.02 -8.73
N ARG A 152 -8.36 2.67 -7.57
CA ARG A 152 -9.37 2.42 -6.52
C ARG A 152 -9.05 1.35 -5.46
N TYR A 153 -7.90 0.69 -5.48
CA TYR A 153 -7.57 -0.27 -4.42
C TYR A 153 -6.07 -0.37 -4.17
N VAL A 154 -5.72 -0.85 -2.97
CA VAL A 154 -4.35 -1.18 -2.58
C VAL A 154 -4.19 -2.69 -2.75
N VAL A 155 -3.12 -3.12 -3.42
CA VAL A 155 -2.80 -4.54 -3.58
C VAL A 155 -2.04 -5.01 -2.35
N LEU A 156 -2.60 -5.98 -1.65
CA LEU A 156 -2.03 -6.61 -0.46
C LEU A 156 -1.89 -8.12 -0.69
N ALA A 157 -1.13 -8.80 0.17
CA ALA A 157 -0.90 -10.22 0.01
C ALA A 157 -2.20 -11.01 0.13
N PRO A 158 -2.46 -11.96 -0.80
CA PRO A 158 -3.66 -12.76 -0.76
C PRO A 158 -3.61 -13.67 0.46
N LYS A 159 -4.77 -13.87 1.10
CA LYS A 159 -4.89 -14.92 2.10
C LYS A 159 -5.03 -16.25 1.37
N PRO A 160 -4.18 -17.27 1.63
CA PRO A 160 -4.45 -18.60 1.12
C PRO A 160 -5.83 -19.04 1.62
N PRO A 161 -6.64 -19.74 0.81
CA PRO A 161 -7.92 -20.24 1.27
C PRO A 161 -7.67 -21.03 2.56
N SER A 162 -8.38 -20.68 3.63
CA SER A 162 -8.39 -21.55 4.80
C SER A 162 -8.76 -22.93 4.30
N ARG A 163 -7.97 -23.95 4.67
CA ARG A 163 -8.27 -25.33 4.35
C ARG A 163 -9.63 -25.60 5.01
N ARG A 164 -10.73 -25.37 4.29
CA ARG A 164 -12.03 -25.90 4.68
C ARG A 164 -11.76 -27.38 4.84
N ALA A 165 -12.06 -27.93 6.02
CA ALA A 165 -12.26 -29.36 6.13
C ALA A 165 -13.17 -29.71 4.96
N ILE A 166 -12.62 -30.45 3.99
CA ILE A 166 -13.44 -31.04 2.95
C ILE A 166 -14.50 -31.79 3.75
N PRO A 167 -15.81 -31.48 3.61
CA PRO A 167 -16.82 -32.32 4.23
C PRO A 167 -16.49 -33.74 3.77
N GLN A 168 -16.13 -34.64 4.70
CA GLN A 168 -15.94 -36.03 4.35
C GLN A 168 -17.21 -36.43 3.61
N GLU A 169 -17.07 -36.93 2.38
CA GLU A 169 -18.19 -37.54 1.71
C GLU A 169 -18.64 -38.69 2.62
N VAL A 170 -19.82 -38.53 3.21
CA VAL A 170 -20.46 -39.61 3.94
C VAL A 170 -20.94 -40.56 2.86
N SER A 171 -20.29 -41.71 2.76
CA SER A 171 -20.78 -42.80 1.92
C SER A 171 -22.20 -43.18 2.37
N GLU A 172 -23.06 -43.55 1.41
CA GLU A 172 -24.49 -43.84 1.61
C GLU A 172 -24.79 -45.01 2.57
N ASP A 173 -23.79 -45.62 3.17
CA ASP A 173 -23.86 -46.77 4.07
C ASP A 173 -23.54 -46.46 5.55
N GLY A 174 -23.22 -45.21 5.90
CA GLY A 174 -23.27 -44.76 7.30
C GLY A 174 -22.24 -45.39 8.25
N THR A 175 -21.13 -45.91 7.73
CA THR A 175 -20.06 -46.48 8.55
C THR A 175 -19.02 -45.40 8.87
N VAL A 176 -18.86 -45.07 10.16
CA VAL A 176 -17.75 -44.24 10.64
C VAL A 176 -16.60 -45.19 10.99
N GLU A 177 -15.60 -45.30 10.11
CA GLU A 177 -14.32 -45.88 10.49
C GLU A 177 -13.50 -44.81 11.24
N GLY A 178 -13.36 -45.03 12.54
CA GLY A 178 -12.48 -44.25 13.40
C GLY A 178 -11.05 -44.79 13.37
N GLU A 179 -10.14 -43.83 13.55
CA GLU A 179 -8.79 -43.97 14.14
C GLU A 179 -7.79 -44.90 13.44
N GLY A 180 -6.89 -44.27 12.67
CA GLY A 180 -5.54 -44.77 12.44
C GLY A 180 -4.55 -43.68 12.84
N GLU A 181 -3.86 -43.89 13.96
CA GLU A 181 -2.57 -43.27 14.25
C GLU A 181 -1.51 -43.80 13.26
N GLU A 182 -0.36 -43.10 13.21
CA GLU A 182 0.90 -43.46 12.51
C GLU A 182 0.94 -43.03 11.02
N GLU A 183 1.98 -42.39 10.48
CA GLU A 183 3.41 -42.39 10.82
C GLU A 183 4.08 -41.18 10.11
N GLU A 184 5.16 -40.62 10.69
CA GLU A 184 6.01 -39.64 10.02
C GLU A 184 6.75 -40.31 8.85
N GLU A 185 6.37 -40.01 7.60
CA GLU A 185 7.20 -40.36 6.44
C GLU A 185 8.12 -39.19 6.06
N GLU A 186 9.43 -39.38 6.28
CA GLU A 186 10.48 -38.54 5.68
C GLU A 186 10.42 -38.63 4.13
N PRO A 187 10.57 -37.53 3.39
CA PRO A 187 10.58 -37.59 1.93
C PRO A 187 11.93 -38.13 1.42
N SER A 188 11.92 -39.40 1.04
CA SER A 188 12.99 -40.05 0.30
C SER A 188 13.14 -39.48 -1.12
N SER A 189 14.36 -39.02 -1.41
CA SER A 189 15.05 -38.98 -2.72
C SER A 189 14.22 -38.63 -3.97
N TRP A 190 14.17 -37.35 -4.32
CA TRP A 190 13.95 -36.95 -5.71
C TRP A 190 15.25 -37.11 -6.51
N VAL A 191 15.22 -38.09 -7.42
CA VAL A 191 16.23 -38.36 -8.43
C VAL A 191 16.38 -37.15 -9.36
N GLU A 192 17.60 -36.63 -9.44
CA GLU A 192 18.04 -35.66 -10.45
C GLU A 192 17.71 -36.18 -11.85
N ARG A 193 16.89 -35.43 -12.59
CA ARG A 193 16.76 -35.60 -14.04
C ARG A 193 17.50 -34.43 -14.70
N THR A 194 18.77 -34.65 -14.96
CA THR A 194 19.61 -33.81 -15.80
C THR A 194 18.98 -33.72 -17.20
N LEU A 195 18.72 -32.50 -17.66
CA LEU A 195 18.35 -32.24 -19.06
C LEU A 195 19.62 -32.02 -19.87
N ASP A 196 19.82 -32.89 -20.85
CA ASP A 196 20.87 -32.85 -21.88
C ASP A 196 20.96 -31.47 -22.54
N ALA A 197 22.08 -30.80 -22.28
CA ALA A 197 22.50 -29.59 -22.96
C ALA A 197 23.09 -29.95 -24.33
N ASP A 198 22.26 -30.27 -25.34
CA ASP A 198 22.77 -30.34 -26.72
C ASP A 198 21.77 -30.20 -27.88
N LYS A 199 20.51 -29.79 -27.65
CA LYS A 199 19.57 -29.58 -28.78
C LYS A 199 18.59 -28.42 -28.58
N VAL A 200 19.06 -27.18 -28.70
CA VAL A 200 18.24 -26.09 -29.27
C VAL A 200 19.12 -25.17 -30.12
N LYS A 201 18.93 -25.20 -31.43
CA LYS A 201 19.59 -24.36 -32.44
C LYS A 201 18.86 -23.02 -32.53
N ALA A 202 19.57 -21.91 -32.29
CA ALA A 202 19.03 -20.56 -32.42
C ALA A 202 18.77 -20.16 -33.88
N PRO A 203 17.72 -19.38 -34.18
CA PRO A 203 17.50 -18.83 -35.52
C PRO A 203 18.38 -17.59 -35.79
N ASP A 204 18.93 -17.57 -37.00
CA ASP A 204 19.90 -16.63 -37.58
C ASP A 204 19.27 -15.24 -37.83
N ARG A 205 19.84 -14.19 -37.23
CA ARG A 205 19.48 -12.78 -37.52
C ARG A 205 20.45 -12.25 -38.57
N LYS A 206 20.01 -12.19 -39.83
CA LYS A 206 20.66 -11.36 -40.86
C LYS A 206 20.28 -9.89 -40.70
N SER A 207 21.31 -9.07 -40.72
CA SER A 207 21.35 -7.61 -40.77
C SER A 207 20.71 -7.01 -42.02
N VAL A 208 19.88 -5.98 -41.83
CA VAL A 208 19.79 -4.76 -42.66
C VAL A 208 19.49 -3.59 -41.72
#